data_AF-A0A2V9V4E6-F1
#
_entry.id   AF-A0A2V9V4E6-F1
#
_cell.length_a   1.000
_cell.length_b   1.000
_cell.length_c   1.000
_cell.angle_alpha   90.00
_cell.angle_beta   90.00
_cell.angle_gamma   90.00
#
_symmetry.space_group_name_H-M   'P 1'
#
loop_
_entity.id
_entity.type
_entity.pdbx_description
1 polymer ?
#
loop_
_entity_poly.entity_id
_entity_poly.type
_entity_poly.pdbx_seq_one_letter_code
_entity_poly.pdbx_strand_id
1 'polypeptide(L)'
;AHGETHLEDISVLCSDTNKIERVPASAMFIFIGALPRTDWLANVVERDERGFLLTGPDLIRDGERPKGWALDRDPFLLETNVPGIFAVGDVRHGSIKRVASGVGEGSVAVQFIHQYLSKV
;
A
#
# COMPACT_ATOMS: atom_id res chain seq x y z
N ALA A 1 -2.56 -20.48 20.10
CA ALA A 1 -1.41 -20.03 20.92
C ALA A 1 -1.76 -20.29 22.37
N HIS A 2 -0.78 -20.70 23.16
CA HIS A 2 -0.96 -21.11 24.55
C HIS A 2 0.12 -20.45 25.42
N GLY A 3 -0.21 -20.22 26.69
CA GLY A 3 0.63 -19.56 27.69
C GLY A 3 -0.16 -18.48 28.43
N GLU A 4 0.31 -18.10 29.64
CA GLU A 4 -0.38 -17.10 30.47
C GLU A 4 0.23 -15.70 30.34
N THR A 5 1.53 -15.59 30.60
CA THR A 5 2.26 -14.30 30.59
C THR A 5 3.06 -14.08 29.32
N HIS A 6 3.43 -15.15 28.63
CA HIS A 6 4.15 -15.16 27.37
C HIS A 6 3.71 -16.38 26.54
N LEU A 7 4.13 -16.42 25.27
CA LEU A 7 3.85 -17.58 24.42
C LEU A 7 4.72 -18.77 24.88
N GLU A 8 4.08 -19.91 25.07
CA GLU A 8 4.75 -21.17 25.45
C GLU A 8 4.62 -22.22 24.34
N ASP A 9 3.46 -22.28 23.68
CA ASP A 9 3.19 -23.20 22.58
C ASP A 9 2.29 -22.60 21.49
N ILE A 10 2.40 -23.14 20.28
CA ILE A 10 1.44 -22.96 19.20
C ILE A 10 0.77 -24.29 18.83
N SER A 11 -0.48 -24.22 18.37
CA SER A 11 -1.14 -25.36 17.75
C SER A 11 -0.98 -25.25 16.24
N VAL A 12 -0.43 -26.29 15.62
CA VAL A 12 -0.24 -26.38 14.17
C VAL A 12 -1.20 -27.45 13.64
N LEU A 13 -2.04 -27.06 12.69
CA LEU A 13 -2.92 -27.99 11.96
C LEU A 13 -2.22 -28.42 10.67
N CYS A 14 -2.00 -29.72 10.49
CA CYS A 14 -1.59 -30.27 9.21
C CYS A 14 -2.81 -30.38 8.28
N SER A 15 -2.82 -29.65 7.17
CA SER A 15 -3.94 -29.62 6.21
C SER A 15 -4.23 -30.98 5.58
N ASP A 16 -3.20 -31.82 5.41
CA ASP A 16 -3.33 -33.09 4.68
C ASP A 16 -3.90 -34.20 5.58
N THR A 17 -3.59 -34.14 6.88
CA THR A 17 -3.97 -35.19 7.84
C THR A 17 -5.06 -34.74 8.82
N ASN A 18 -5.40 -33.45 8.84
CA ASN A 18 -6.26 -32.79 9.84
C ASN A 18 -5.81 -33.00 11.30
N LYS A 19 -4.56 -33.41 11.51
CA LYS A 19 -4.00 -33.57 12.86
C LYS A 19 -3.53 -32.22 13.38
N ILE A 20 -3.84 -31.95 14.64
CA ILE A 20 -3.35 -30.79 15.38
C ILE A 20 -2.21 -31.27 16.27
N GLU A 21 -1.07 -30.60 16.17
CA GLU A 21 0.08 -30.80 17.03
C GLU A 21 0.34 -29.54 17.87
N ARG A 22 0.83 -29.71 19.09
CA ARG A 22 1.30 -28.61 19.93
C ARG A 22 2.81 -28.53 19.85
N VAL A 23 3.32 -27.39 19.41
CA VAL A 23 4.75 -27.13 19.19
C VAL A 23 5.21 -26.05 20.17
N PRO A 24 6.26 -26.29 20.98
CA PRO A 24 6.82 -25.27 21.86
C PRO A 24 7.33 -24.06 21.07
N ALA A 25 6.97 -22.85 21.50
CA ALA A 25 7.39 -21.60 20.86
C ALA A 25 7.35 -20.44 21.85
N SER A 26 8.43 -19.64 21.92
CA SER A 26 8.49 -18.47 22.80
C SER A 26 8.09 -17.16 22.12
N ALA A 27 7.99 -17.14 20.80
CA ALA A 27 7.58 -15.98 20.01
C ALA A 27 6.92 -16.40 18.68
N MET A 28 6.04 -15.54 18.17
CA MET A 28 5.39 -15.71 16.87
C MET A 28 5.38 -14.39 16.12
N PHE A 29 5.88 -14.42 14.89
CA PHE A 29 5.95 -13.26 14.01
C PHE A 29 5.07 -13.52 12.79
N ILE A 30 4.07 -12.66 12.56
CA ILE A 30 3.11 -12.83 11.47
C ILE A 30 3.58 -12.05 10.25
N PHE A 31 4.02 -12.75 9.21
CA PHE A 31 4.59 -12.18 7.97
C PHE A 31 3.73 -12.56 6.74
N ILE A 32 2.41 -12.33 6.81
CA ILE A 32 1.45 -12.69 5.75
C ILE A 32 1.12 -11.52 4.80
N GLY A 33 1.90 -10.44 4.87
CA GLY A 33 1.67 -9.21 4.09
C GLY A 33 0.87 -8.15 4.84
N ALA A 34 0.53 -7.07 4.13
CA ALA A 34 -0.21 -5.92 4.66
C ALA A 34 -1.45 -5.63 3.80
N LEU A 35 -2.50 -5.13 4.45
CA LEU A 35 -3.72 -4.66 3.81
C LEU A 35 -3.80 -3.13 3.94
N PRO A 36 -3.85 -2.37 2.83
CA PRO A 36 -3.97 -0.92 2.88
C PRO A 36 -5.39 -0.51 3.29
N ARG A 37 -5.53 0.52 4.13
CA ARG A 37 -6.82 1.04 4.61
C ARG A 37 -7.43 2.04 3.61
N THR A 38 -7.68 1.59 2.39
CA THR A 38 -8.05 2.43 1.23
C THR A 38 -9.47 2.21 0.73
N ASP A 39 -10.28 1.40 1.41
CA ASP A 39 -11.64 1.06 0.96
C ASP A 39 -12.55 2.27 0.82
N TRP A 40 -12.35 3.30 1.66
CA TRP A 40 -13.09 4.55 1.57
C TRP A 40 -12.79 5.37 0.31
N LEU A 41 -11.67 5.08 -0.39
CA LEU A 41 -11.30 5.69 -1.68
C LEU A 41 -11.77 4.86 -2.88
N ALA A 42 -12.50 3.76 -2.64
CA ALA A 42 -13.03 2.93 -3.72
C ALA A 42 -13.83 3.78 -4.72
N ASN A 43 -13.62 3.51 -6.01
CA ASN A 43 -14.26 4.21 -7.14
C ASN A 43 -13.85 5.69 -7.32
N VAL A 44 -13.01 6.24 -6.44
CA VAL A 44 -12.47 7.60 -6.56
C VAL A 44 -11.02 7.54 -7.03
N VAL A 45 -10.20 6.78 -6.30
CA VAL A 45 -8.79 6.58 -6.62
C VAL A 45 -8.55 5.16 -7.14
N GLU A 46 -7.79 5.05 -8.22
CA GLU A 46 -7.38 3.76 -8.80
C GLU A 46 -6.50 2.98 -7.82
N ARG A 47 -6.80 1.68 -7.71
CA ARG A 47 -6.12 0.75 -6.81
C ARG A 47 -5.68 -0.48 -7.59
N ASP A 48 -4.59 -1.10 -7.15
CA ASP A 48 -4.21 -2.43 -7.61
C ASP A 48 -5.18 -3.51 -7.07
N GLU A 49 -5.01 -4.75 -7.53
CA GLU A 49 -5.83 -5.90 -7.12
C GLU A 49 -5.76 -6.21 -5.61
N ARG A 50 -4.75 -5.67 -4.91
CA ARG A 50 -4.53 -5.83 -3.47
C ARG A 50 -4.99 -4.62 -2.66
N GLY A 51 -5.58 -3.61 -3.32
CA GLY A 51 -6.13 -2.40 -2.71
C GLY A 51 -5.13 -1.25 -2.53
N PHE A 52 -3.88 -1.37 -2.97
CA PHE A 52 -2.91 -0.26 -2.84
C PHE A 52 -3.14 0.79 -3.92
N LEU A 53 -2.92 2.06 -3.58
CA LEU A 53 -3.17 3.17 -4.51
C LEU A 53 -2.13 3.19 -5.63
N LEU A 54 -2.59 3.29 -6.87
CA LEU A 54 -1.73 3.52 -8.04
C LEU A 54 -1.39 5.01 -8.12
N THR A 55 -0.15 5.32 -8.51
CA THR A 55 0.34 6.70 -8.58
C THR A 55 1.35 6.90 -9.70
N GLY A 56 1.42 8.11 -10.24
CA GLY A 56 2.48 8.52 -11.16
C GLY A 56 2.59 7.57 -12.36
N PRO A 57 3.79 7.04 -12.67
CA PRO A 57 3.97 6.10 -13.77
C PRO A 57 3.12 4.83 -13.69
N ASP A 58 2.75 4.37 -12.48
CA ASP A 58 1.95 3.15 -12.30
C ASP A 58 0.50 3.29 -12.80
N LEU A 59 0.07 4.52 -13.14
CA LEU A 59 -1.23 4.81 -13.75
C LEU A 59 -1.21 4.76 -15.29
N ILE A 60 -0.02 4.76 -15.90
CA ILE A 60 0.10 4.75 -17.36
C ILE A 60 0.04 3.30 -17.85
N ARG A 61 -0.96 2.99 -18.68
CA ARG A 61 -1.18 1.65 -19.25
C ARG A 61 -1.13 1.75 -20.76
N ASP A 62 -0.32 0.91 -21.40
CA ASP A 62 -0.13 0.91 -22.86
C ASP A 62 0.23 2.29 -23.46
N GLY A 63 0.91 3.12 -22.67
CA GLY A 63 1.29 4.50 -23.06
C GLY A 63 0.18 5.52 -22.91
N GLU A 64 -1.01 5.14 -22.41
CA GLU A 64 -2.14 6.04 -22.21
C GLU A 64 -2.26 6.50 -20.74
N ARG A 65 -2.71 7.75 -20.57
CA ARG A 65 -3.01 8.36 -19.27
C ARG A 65 -4.25 7.71 -18.63
N PRO A 66 -4.40 7.78 -17.29
CA PRO A 66 -5.56 7.20 -16.62
C PRO A 66 -6.88 7.81 -17.15
N LYS A 67 -7.95 7.01 -17.08
CA LYS A 67 -9.25 7.41 -17.62
C LYS A 67 -9.77 8.67 -16.93
N GLY A 68 -10.22 9.65 -17.71
CA GLY A 68 -10.75 10.91 -17.19
C GLY A 68 -9.66 11.93 -16.82
N TRP A 69 -8.41 11.67 -17.16
CA TRP A 69 -7.32 12.60 -16.95
C TRP A 69 -7.44 13.84 -17.85
N ALA A 70 -7.68 14.99 -17.22
CA ALA A 70 -8.01 16.23 -17.93
C ALA A 70 -6.80 17.13 -18.26
N LEU A 71 -5.62 16.83 -17.72
CA LEU A 71 -4.46 17.72 -17.84
C LEU A 71 -3.55 17.33 -19.00
N ASP A 72 -2.98 18.33 -19.67
CA ASP A 72 -2.00 18.14 -20.75
C ASP A 72 -0.58 17.91 -20.21
N ARG A 73 -0.45 16.86 -19.39
CA ARG A 73 0.81 16.33 -18.85
C ARG A 73 0.52 15.00 -18.17
N ASP A 74 1.54 14.18 -17.95
CA ASP A 74 1.39 12.91 -17.24
C ASP A 74 1.25 13.14 -15.72
N PRO A 75 0.66 12.20 -14.96
CA PRO A 75 0.62 12.27 -13.51
C PRO A 75 2.01 12.50 -12.92
N PHE A 76 2.13 13.42 -11.96
CA PHE A 76 3.39 13.61 -11.24
C PHE A 76 3.72 12.35 -10.44
N LEU A 77 4.99 12.21 -10.04
CA LEU A 77 5.36 11.17 -9.10
C LEU A 77 4.51 11.31 -7.83
N LEU A 78 3.95 10.19 -7.35
CA LEU A 78 3.05 10.10 -6.19
C LEU A 78 1.64 10.66 -6.41
N GLU A 79 1.30 11.21 -7.57
CA GLU A 79 -0.04 11.69 -7.88
C GLU A 79 -0.96 10.55 -8.30
N THR A 80 -2.19 10.55 -7.82
CA THR A 80 -3.21 9.55 -8.16
C THR A 80 -3.84 9.81 -9.53
N ASN A 81 -4.80 8.99 -9.96
CA ASN A 81 -5.61 9.23 -11.16
C ASN A 81 -6.48 10.51 -11.06
N VAL A 82 -6.62 11.09 -9.88
CA VAL A 82 -7.30 12.37 -9.68
C VAL A 82 -6.25 13.47 -9.56
N PRO A 83 -6.17 14.41 -10.52
CA PRO A 83 -5.20 15.49 -10.48
C PRO A 83 -5.26 16.27 -9.16
N GLY A 84 -4.10 16.54 -8.57
CA GLY A 84 -3.95 17.25 -7.30
C GLY A 84 -4.07 16.38 -6.04
N ILE A 85 -4.47 15.11 -6.16
CA ILE A 85 -4.46 14.15 -5.05
C ILE A 85 -3.17 13.33 -5.12
N PHE A 86 -2.41 13.32 -4.02
CA PHE A 86 -1.14 12.59 -3.90
C PHE A 86 -1.22 11.54 -2.79
N ALA A 87 -0.54 10.42 -2.98
CA ALA A 87 -0.45 9.33 -2.01
C ALA A 87 1.00 8.97 -1.72
N VAL A 88 1.33 8.79 -0.44
CA VAL A 88 2.71 8.52 0.02
C VAL A 88 2.74 7.41 1.06
N GLY A 89 3.87 6.71 1.14
CA GLY A 89 4.12 5.65 2.10
C GLY A 89 3.39 4.35 1.75
N ASP A 90 3.18 3.54 2.78
CA ASP A 90 2.77 2.14 2.66
C ASP A 90 1.38 1.93 2.04
N VAL A 91 0.60 2.98 1.85
CA VAL A 91 -0.70 2.91 1.16
C VAL A 91 -0.55 2.71 -0.36
N ARG A 92 0.63 3.00 -0.90
CA ARG A 92 0.91 3.05 -2.33
C ARG A 92 1.34 1.68 -2.86
N HIS A 93 1.01 1.43 -4.13
CA HIS A 93 1.56 0.34 -4.90
C HIS A 93 3.08 0.51 -5.01
N GLY A 94 3.84 -0.59 -4.98
CA GLY A 94 5.29 -0.57 -5.15
C GLY A 94 6.12 0.15 -4.06
N SER A 95 5.50 0.70 -3.00
CA SER A 95 6.25 1.38 -1.93
C SER A 95 7.18 0.40 -1.20
N ILE A 96 8.31 0.90 -0.71
CA ILE A 96 9.36 0.10 -0.04
C ILE A 96 8.89 -0.44 1.34
N LYS A 97 7.76 0.03 1.88
CA LYS A 97 7.23 -0.32 3.21
C LYS A 97 8.21 -0.02 4.35
N ARG A 98 8.82 1.17 4.28
CA ARG A 98 9.86 1.65 5.22
C ARG A 98 9.55 3.07 5.64
N VAL A 99 9.69 3.34 6.95
CA VAL A 99 9.44 4.67 7.54
C VAL A 99 10.23 5.77 6.83
N ALA A 100 11.54 5.59 6.64
CA ALA A 100 12.39 6.60 5.99
C ALA A 100 11.96 6.89 4.54
N SER A 101 11.53 5.86 3.80
CA SER A 101 11.01 6.02 2.45
C SER A 101 9.71 6.83 2.45
N GLY A 102 8.77 6.52 3.35
CA GLY A 102 7.50 7.26 3.46
C GLY A 102 7.71 8.73 3.85
N VAL A 103 8.66 9.02 4.75
CA VAL A 103 9.03 10.40 5.11
C VAL A 103 9.62 11.15 3.90
N GLY A 104 10.50 10.49 3.14
CA GLY A 104 11.07 11.06 1.91
C GLY A 104 10.00 11.33 0.85
N GLU A 105 9.12 10.37 0.59
CA GLU A 105 7.99 10.51 -0.34
C GLU A 105 7.08 11.68 0.07
N GLY A 106 6.77 11.85 1.36
CA GLY A 106 6.00 12.98 1.86
C GLY A 106 6.64 14.34 1.52
N SER A 107 7.96 14.44 1.67
CA SER A 107 8.70 15.67 1.32
C SER A 107 8.66 15.96 -0.18
N VAL A 108 8.77 14.91 -1.01
CA VAL A 108 8.69 15.01 -2.48
C VAL A 108 7.28 15.40 -2.93
N ALA A 109 6.24 14.85 -2.31
CA ALA A 109 4.85 15.17 -2.64
C ALA A 109 4.54 16.66 -2.45
N VAL A 110 5.09 17.30 -1.40
CA VAL A 110 4.91 18.75 -1.18
C VAL A 110 5.42 19.58 -2.36
N GLN A 111 6.56 19.20 -2.96
CA GLN A 111 7.07 19.88 -4.16
C GLN A 111 6.09 19.77 -5.33
N PHE A 112 5.53 18.59 -5.59
CA PHE A 112 4.54 18.41 -6.66
C PHE A 112 3.21 19.08 -6.38
N ILE A 113 2.80 19.19 -5.11
CA ILE A 113 1.62 19.97 -4.71
C ILE A 113 1.82 21.44 -5.08
N HIS A 114 2.98 22.03 -4.79
CA HIS A 114 3.27 23.41 -5.20
C HIS A 114 3.26 23.58 -6.72
N GLN A 115 3.86 22.63 -7.47
CA GLN A 115 3.84 22.66 -8.93
C GLN A 115 2.42 22.55 -9.50
N TYR A 116 1.59 21.66 -8.95
CA TYR A 116 0.18 21.54 -9.32
C TYR A 116 -0.55 22.87 -9.07
N LEU A 117 -0.48 23.41 -7.84
CA LEU A 117 -1.17 24.64 -7.47
C LEU A 117 -0.71 25.88 -8.25
N SER A 118 0.53 25.91 -8.74
CA SER A 118 1.00 27.02 -9.60
C SER A 118 0.33 27.08 -10.98
N LYS A 119 -0.41 26.02 -11.38
CA LYS A 119 -1.05 25.89 -12.69
C LYS A 119 -2.58 25.79 -12.61
N VAL A 120 -3.15 25.94 -11.41
CA VAL A 120 -4.60 25.94 -11.15
C VAL A 120 -5.09 27.38 -11.01
#